data_AF-A0A925B1I3-F1
#
_entry.id   AF-A0A925B1I3-F1
#
_cell.length_a   1.000
_cell.length_b   1.000
_cell.length_c   1.000
_cell.angle_alpha   90.00
_cell.angle_beta   90.00
_cell.angle_gamma   90.00
#
_symmetry.space_group_name_H-M   'P 1'
#
loop_
_entity.id
_entity.type
_entity.pdbx_description
1 polymer ?
#
loop_
_entity_poly.entity_id
_entity_poly.type
_entity_poly.pdbx_seq_one_letter_code
_entity_poly.pdbx_strand_id
1 'polypeptide(L)'
;MSYTSKLKSAFPWLVRYPIWRGGEMMRRGGGKSKHVIFTIANHFEPAWSDNGALDIDSQRRRLDDWHLKARAIGESVRDSDGTKFRHTNFYPAEQYDYQLLETLAAIESEGLGETEVHLHHGVEKPDTAENLRRQLTDFRDCLANEHKLLSRFNGDGEPKYAFVHGNLALGNSANGKYCGVDSELQILAETGCYADFTLPSAPDETQVPKINSIYQASGDFMKAVPHKTGENVRVGTKIEKLPLIVNGALVFNWSRRIKGLPVPRLDDGALVANQAMDLTRFYRWKNANISVIDKPEWIFVKLYCHGFFDYDMDSCIGERAKRFFSEIIQHGAKTDSYQVHFASARETFNMICAAANGEQGAPNDFRDYRLKQISNENNS
;
A
#
# COMPACT_ATOMS: atom_id res chain seq x y z
N MET A 1 25.45 -6.59 1.84
CA MET A 1 25.41 -6.97 0.40
C MET A 1 26.39 -6.13 -0.40
N SER A 2 27.11 -6.74 -1.35
CA SER A 2 28.00 -6.05 -2.28
C SER A 2 27.22 -5.21 -3.30
N TYR A 3 27.85 -4.17 -3.87
CA TYR A 3 27.28 -3.36 -4.97
C TYR A 3 26.89 -4.24 -6.18
N THR A 4 27.66 -5.31 -6.45
CA THR A 4 27.39 -6.25 -7.53
C THR A 4 26.15 -7.11 -7.30
N SER A 5 25.86 -7.51 -6.06
CA SER A 5 24.63 -8.24 -5.71
C SER A 5 23.38 -7.36 -5.87
N LYS A 6 23.44 -6.09 -5.43
CA LYS A 6 22.31 -5.15 -5.56
C LYS A 6 22.00 -4.82 -7.04
N LEU A 7 23.03 -4.74 -7.89
CA LEU A 7 22.83 -4.54 -9.32
C LEU A 7 22.22 -5.77 -10.00
N LYS A 8 22.65 -6.98 -9.62
CA LYS A 8 22.08 -8.23 -10.16
C LYS A 8 20.60 -8.39 -9.80
N SER A 9 20.20 -8.11 -8.56
CA SER A 9 18.80 -8.17 -8.16
C SER A 9 17.94 -7.08 -8.81
N ALA A 10 18.48 -5.87 -8.99
CA ALA A 10 17.76 -4.78 -9.63
C ALA A 10 17.67 -4.89 -11.16
N PHE A 11 18.59 -5.62 -11.81
CA PHE A 11 18.71 -5.70 -13.27
C PHE A 11 17.39 -6.04 -13.99
N PRO A 12 16.57 -7.01 -13.54
CA PRO A 12 15.37 -7.41 -14.27
C PRO A 12 14.32 -6.29 -14.42
N TRP A 13 14.11 -5.47 -13.40
CA TRP A 13 13.17 -4.34 -13.49
C TRP A 13 13.82 -3.12 -14.15
N LEU A 14 15.13 -2.90 -13.96
CA LEU A 14 15.88 -1.83 -14.61
C LEU A 14 15.81 -1.91 -16.14
N VAL A 15 15.92 -3.11 -16.72
CA VAL A 15 15.81 -3.32 -18.17
C VAL A 15 14.40 -3.03 -18.70
N ARG A 16 13.36 -3.20 -17.87
CA ARG A 16 11.97 -2.90 -18.23
C ARG A 16 11.61 -1.42 -18.08
N TYR A 17 12.37 -0.67 -17.28
CA TYR A 17 12.06 0.72 -16.98
C TYR A 17 11.98 1.64 -18.22
N PRO A 18 12.92 1.61 -19.18
CA PRO A 18 12.83 2.46 -20.38
C PRO A 18 11.59 2.14 -21.24
N ILE A 19 11.24 0.85 -21.35
CA ILE A 19 10.05 0.40 -22.10
C ILE A 19 8.78 0.92 -21.44
N TRP A 20 8.66 0.75 -20.12
CA TRP A 20 7.55 1.32 -19.35
C TRP A 20 7.49 2.84 -19.53
N ARG A 21 8.61 3.54 -19.38
CA ARG A 21 8.67 4.99 -19.47
C ARG A 21 8.27 5.52 -20.85
N GLY A 22 8.70 4.85 -21.92
CA GLY A 22 8.29 5.15 -23.28
C GLY A 22 6.79 4.96 -23.48
N GLY A 23 6.23 3.87 -22.95
CA GLY A 23 4.78 3.62 -22.97
C GLY A 23 3.96 4.67 -22.24
N GLU A 24 4.43 5.19 -21.10
CA GLU A 24 3.76 6.30 -20.40
C GLU A 24 3.80 7.61 -21.18
N MET A 25 4.91 7.88 -21.90
CA MET A 25 4.99 9.09 -22.73
C MET A 25 3.97 9.07 -23.87
N MET A 26 3.72 7.91 -24.46
CA MET A 26 2.71 7.73 -25.52
C MET A 26 1.27 7.79 -24.99
N ARG A 27 1.02 7.36 -23.75
CA ARG A 27 -0.30 7.37 -23.10
C ARG A 27 -0.76 8.76 -22.61
N ARG A 28 0.08 9.79 -22.75
CA ARG A 28 -0.29 11.18 -22.42
C ARG A 28 -1.19 11.77 -23.51
N GLY A 29 -2.48 11.41 -23.48
CA GLY A 29 -3.58 12.05 -24.23
C GLY A 29 -4.40 12.99 -23.32
N GLY A 30 -4.89 14.10 -23.87
CA GLY A 30 -5.37 15.27 -23.11
C GLY A 30 -6.80 15.27 -22.58
N GLY A 31 -7.09 16.27 -21.74
CA GLY A 31 -8.39 16.95 -21.71
C GLY A 31 -9.37 16.68 -20.56
N LYS A 32 -9.03 15.92 -19.51
CA LYS A 32 -9.88 15.79 -18.31
C LYS A 32 -9.10 16.07 -17.04
N SER A 33 -9.77 16.69 -16.06
CA SER A 33 -9.24 16.79 -14.69
C SER A 33 -8.97 15.38 -14.18
N LYS A 34 -7.78 15.17 -13.60
CA LYS A 34 -7.32 13.86 -13.16
C LYS A 34 -7.67 13.66 -11.69
N HIS A 35 -8.11 12.47 -11.33
CA HIS A 35 -8.23 12.06 -9.94
C HIS A 35 -6.93 11.40 -9.49
N VAL A 36 -6.35 11.89 -8.40
CA VAL A 36 -5.16 11.31 -7.77
C VAL A 36 -5.57 10.67 -6.46
N ILE A 37 -5.57 9.35 -6.45
CA ILE A 37 -6.00 8.51 -5.34
C ILE A 37 -4.76 8.10 -4.57
N PHE A 38 -4.58 8.61 -3.36
CA PHE A 38 -3.48 8.26 -2.47
C PHE A 38 -3.89 7.11 -1.56
N THR A 39 -3.02 6.10 -1.50
CA THR A 39 -3.09 5.00 -0.54
C THR A 39 -1.77 4.97 0.21
N ILE A 40 -1.80 5.08 1.54
CA ILE A 40 -0.58 4.98 2.36
C ILE A 40 -0.60 3.63 3.06
N ALA A 41 0.24 2.72 2.59
CA ALA A 41 0.46 1.43 3.22
C ALA A 41 1.43 1.60 4.40
N ASN A 42 0.88 1.69 5.61
CA ASN A 42 1.65 1.91 6.82
C ASN A 42 2.01 0.55 7.43
N HIS A 43 3.31 0.21 7.42
CA HIS A 43 3.82 -0.92 8.21
C HIS A 43 3.70 -0.52 9.69
N PHE A 44 2.68 -1.02 10.37
CA PHE A 44 2.22 -0.47 11.64
C PHE A 44 2.68 -1.31 12.82
N GLU A 45 3.93 -1.10 13.25
CA GLU A 45 4.61 -1.93 14.24
C GLU A 45 4.87 -1.16 15.56
N PRO A 46 3.90 -1.03 16.46
CA PRO A 46 4.09 -0.28 17.71
C PRO A 46 5.19 -0.86 18.60
N ALA A 47 5.45 -2.17 18.49
CA ALA A 47 6.52 -2.87 19.18
C ALA A 47 7.92 -2.52 18.68
N TRP A 48 8.07 -1.92 17.48
CA TRP A 48 9.36 -1.72 16.86
C TRP A 48 10.30 -0.83 17.69
N SER A 49 11.54 -1.28 17.88
CA SER A 49 12.66 -0.44 18.30
C SER A 49 13.99 -1.03 17.84
N ASP A 50 15.02 -0.18 17.75
CA ASP A 50 16.39 -0.61 17.43
C ASP A 50 16.98 -1.62 18.44
N ASN A 51 16.42 -1.69 19.65
CA ASN A 51 16.92 -2.52 20.76
C ASN A 51 16.01 -3.73 21.06
N GLY A 52 15.18 -4.15 20.11
CA GLY A 52 14.22 -5.24 20.26
C GLY A 52 12.78 -4.76 20.50
N ALA A 53 11.87 -5.69 20.71
CA ALA A 53 10.46 -5.36 20.90
C ALA A 53 10.23 -4.58 22.21
N LEU A 54 9.48 -3.48 22.13
CA LEU A 54 9.06 -2.71 23.30
C LEU A 54 8.04 -3.47 24.16
N ASP A 55 8.01 -3.16 25.45
CA ASP A 55 6.96 -3.64 26.35
C ASP A 55 5.58 -3.09 25.97
N ILE A 56 4.52 -3.78 26.41
CA ILE A 56 3.15 -3.45 25.99
C ILE A 56 2.69 -2.05 26.43
N ASP A 57 3.13 -1.55 27.58
CA ASP A 57 2.75 -0.22 28.05
C ASP A 57 3.41 0.88 27.20
N SER A 58 4.65 0.64 26.76
CA SER A 58 5.34 1.51 25.80
C SER A 58 4.64 1.50 24.44
N GLN A 59 4.21 0.33 23.95
CA GLN A 59 3.45 0.23 22.71
C GLN A 59 2.13 1.02 22.77
N ARG A 60 1.38 0.88 23.87
CA ARG A 60 0.12 1.63 24.11
C ARG A 60 0.33 3.13 24.10
N ARG A 61 1.33 3.64 24.83
CA ARG A 61 1.66 5.07 24.84
C ARG A 61 1.98 5.62 23.45
N ARG A 62 2.71 4.85 22.63
CA ARG A 62 3.04 5.24 21.26
C ARG A 62 1.81 5.26 20.38
N LEU A 63 0.92 4.27 20.52
CA LEU A 63 -0.34 4.21 19.79
C LEU A 63 -1.28 5.36 20.18
N ASP A 64 -1.33 5.74 21.47
CA ASP A 64 -2.10 6.89 21.92
C ASP A 64 -1.57 8.20 21.31
N ASP A 65 -0.24 8.39 21.28
CA ASP A 65 0.38 9.54 20.62
C ASP A 65 0.12 9.52 19.10
N TRP A 66 0.15 8.36 18.46
CA TRP A 66 -0.25 8.20 17.05
C TRP A 66 -1.70 8.62 16.84
N HIS A 67 -2.63 8.17 17.67
CA HIS A 67 -4.05 8.51 17.58
C HIS A 67 -4.27 10.03 17.70
N LEU A 68 -3.59 10.69 18.65
CA LEU A 68 -3.63 12.15 18.78
C LEU A 68 -3.14 12.86 17.51
N LYS A 69 -2.03 12.40 16.93
CA LYS A 69 -1.50 12.97 15.67
C LYS A 69 -2.45 12.73 14.50
N ALA A 70 -3.02 11.52 14.40
CA ALA A 70 -3.99 11.16 13.36
C ALA A 70 -5.21 12.09 13.40
N ARG A 71 -5.78 12.35 14.59
CA ARG A 71 -6.84 13.35 14.76
C ARG A 71 -6.39 14.74 14.30
N ALA A 72 -5.22 15.19 14.76
CA ALA A 72 -4.72 16.54 14.46
C ALA A 72 -4.52 16.79 12.95
N ILE A 73 -3.90 15.84 12.24
CA ILE A 73 -3.70 15.95 10.79
C ILE A 73 -5.01 15.73 10.03
N GLY A 74 -5.86 14.80 10.46
CA GLY A 74 -7.15 14.52 9.82
C GLY A 74 -8.12 15.71 9.86
N GLU A 75 -8.10 16.50 10.93
CA GLU A 75 -8.87 17.76 10.99
C GLU A 75 -8.25 18.88 10.15
N SER A 76 -6.94 18.86 9.94
CA SER A 76 -6.22 19.89 9.20
C SER A 76 -6.19 19.66 7.68
N VAL A 77 -6.18 18.40 7.27
CA VAL A 77 -5.93 17.98 5.89
C VAL A 77 -7.09 17.12 5.43
N ARG A 78 -7.90 17.69 4.54
CA ARG A 78 -9.04 17.01 3.91
C ARG A 78 -8.90 17.06 2.40
N ASP A 79 -9.20 15.95 1.75
CA ASP A 79 -9.15 15.82 0.31
C ASP A 79 -10.34 16.51 -0.39
N SER A 80 -10.47 16.32 -1.72
CA SER A 80 -11.54 16.93 -2.51
C SER A 80 -12.95 16.46 -2.13
N ASP A 81 -13.07 15.33 -1.41
CA ASP A 81 -14.34 14.76 -0.96
C ASP A 81 -14.67 15.13 0.51
N GLY A 82 -13.77 15.86 1.18
CA GLY A 82 -13.86 16.13 2.62
C GLY A 82 -13.30 15.01 3.50
N THR A 83 -12.71 13.97 2.90
CA THR A 83 -12.11 12.84 3.61
C THR A 83 -10.85 13.29 4.34
N LYS A 84 -10.74 12.91 5.62
CA LYS A 84 -9.56 13.18 6.44
C LYS A 84 -8.33 12.49 5.86
N PHE A 85 -7.15 13.08 6.05
CA PHE A 85 -5.89 12.37 5.82
C PHE A 85 -5.84 11.10 6.70
N ARG A 86 -5.53 9.97 6.06
CA ARG A 86 -5.60 8.66 6.70
C ARG A 86 -4.68 7.64 6.04
N HIS A 87 -4.39 6.58 6.79
CA HIS A 87 -3.54 5.47 6.38
C HIS A 87 -4.35 4.18 6.28
N THR A 88 -3.78 3.18 5.62
CA THR A 88 -4.08 1.78 5.94
C THR A 88 -3.00 1.28 6.88
N ASN A 89 -3.38 0.92 8.11
CA ASN A 89 -2.49 0.42 9.13
C ASN A 89 -2.42 -1.10 9.00
N PHE A 90 -1.34 -1.59 8.38
CA PHE A 90 -1.09 -3.02 8.26
C PHE A 90 -0.45 -3.51 9.57
N TYR A 91 -1.25 -4.14 10.43
CA TYR A 91 -0.85 -4.55 11.78
C TYR A 91 -0.23 -5.95 11.80
N PRO A 92 0.95 -6.15 12.42
CA PRO A 92 1.67 -7.43 12.44
C PRO A 92 0.89 -8.49 13.23
N ALA A 93 0.41 -9.52 12.53
CA ALA A 93 -0.39 -10.61 13.09
C ALA A 93 0.31 -11.32 14.26
N GLU A 94 1.63 -11.45 14.20
CA GLU A 94 2.44 -12.09 15.24
C GLU A 94 2.62 -11.25 16.51
N GLN A 95 2.14 -10.00 16.53
CA GLN A 95 2.21 -9.07 17.66
C GLN A 95 0.83 -8.70 18.19
N TYR A 96 -0.17 -9.58 18.02
CA TYR A 96 -1.53 -9.33 18.51
C TYR A 96 -1.56 -8.96 19.99
N ASP A 97 -2.21 -7.83 20.29
CA ASP A 97 -2.67 -7.44 21.63
C ASP A 97 -4.08 -6.87 21.51
N TYR A 98 -4.99 -7.35 22.35
CA TYR A 98 -6.39 -6.95 22.32
C TYR A 98 -6.58 -5.43 22.48
N GLN A 99 -5.87 -4.80 23.43
CA GLN A 99 -6.07 -3.37 23.71
C GLN A 99 -5.49 -2.49 22.61
N LEU A 100 -4.38 -2.88 21.99
CA LEU A 100 -3.85 -2.16 20.83
C LEU A 100 -4.84 -2.19 19.65
N LEU A 101 -5.48 -3.34 19.42
CA LEU A 101 -6.46 -3.48 18.35
C LEU A 101 -7.77 -2.75 18.62
N GLU A 102 -8.22 -2.69 19.87
CA GLU A 102 -9.35 -1.83 20.26
C GLU A 102 -9.06 -0.35 19.98
N THR A 103 -7.84 0.12 20.23
CA THR A 103 -7.46 1.49 19.86
C THR A 103 -7.45 1.70 18.35
N LEU A 104 -7.04 0.70 17.56
CA LEU A 104 -7.13 0.77 16.10
C LEU A 104 -8.56 0.77 15.58
N ALA A 105 -9.46 0.00 16.21
CA ALA A 105 -10.89 0.06 15.91
C ALA A 105 -11.48 1.45 16.23
N ALA A 106 -11.05 2.09 17.33
CA ALA A 106 -11.43 3.46 17.62
C ALA A 106 -10.94 4.46 16.56
N ILE A 107 -9.66 4.36 16.14
CA ILE A 107 -9.09 5.16 15.04
C ILE A 107 -9.91 5.00 13.75
N GLU A 108 -10.28 3.76 13.40
CA GLU A 108 -11.09 3.46 12.21
C GLU A 108 -12.50 4.04 12.31
N SER A 109 -13.16 3.92 13.48
CA SER A 109 -14.49 4.49 13.71
C SER A 109 -14.57 6.01 13.57
N GLU A 110 -13.44 6.70 13.75
CA GLU A 110 -13.30 8.15 13.56
C GLU A 110 -12.97 8.55 12.11
N GLY A 111 -12.86 7.56 11.21
CA GLY A 111 -12.48 7.75 9.81
C GLY A 111 -11.01 8.11 9.62
N LEU A 112 -10.14 7.75 10.56
CA LEU A 112 -8.71 8.12 10.57
C LEU A 112 -7.79 7.03 9.99
N GLY A 113 -8.37 6.00 9.40
CA GLY A 113 -7.65 4.92 8.72
C GLY A 113 -8.46 3.64 8.73
N GLU A 114 -7.91 2.59 8.13
CA GLU A 114 -8.44 1.23 8.25
C GLU A 114 -7.32 0.27 8.64
N THR A 115 -7.67 -0.81 9.33
CA THR A 115 -6.71 -1.84 9.75
C THR A 115 -6.72 -3.03 8.79
N GLU A 116 -5.52 -3.48 8.38
CA GLU A 116 -5.32 -4.60 7.46
C GLU A 116 -4.17 -5.50 7.95
N VAL A 117 -3.87 -6.59 7.24
CA VAL A 117 -2.96 -7.64 7.74
C VAL A 117 -1.52 -7.43 7.29
N HIS A 118 -0.61 -7.38 8.26
CA HIS A 118 0.83 -7.49 8.08
C HIS A 118 1.31 -8.77 8.73
N LEU A 119 2.32 -9.42 8.16
CA LEU A 119 2.92 -10.60 8.79
C LEU A 119 4.43 -10.65 8.53
N HIS A 120 5.20 -10.80 9.60
CA HIS A 120 6.54 -11.32 9.52
C HIS A 120 6.51 -12.83 9.73
N HIS A 121 7.01 -13.57 8.75
CA HIS A 121 7.20 -15.01 8.86
C HIS A 121 8.50 -15.43 8.19
N GLY A 122 8.96 -16.65 8.47
CA GLY A 122 10.17 -17.17 7.88
C GLY A 122 11.48 -16.47 8.30
N VAL A 123 11.48 -15.72 9.42
CA VAL A 123 12.60 -14.85 9.83
C VAL A 123 13.81 -15.63 10.30
N GLU A 124 13.64 -16.50 11.30
CA GLU A 124 14.73 -17.31 11.85
C GLU A 124 15.03 -18.54 10.98
N LYS A 125 13.97 -19.15 10.43
CA LYS A 125 14.01 -20.31 9.53
C LYS A 125 12.84 -20.21 8.55
N PRO A 126 12.92 -20.85 7.35
CA PRO A 126 11.81 -20.89 6.41
C PRO A 126 10.51 -21.35 7.10
N ASP A 127 9.40 -20.65 6.82
CA ASP A 127 8.08 -21.00 7.33
C ASP A 127 7.46 -22.15 6.53
N THR A 128 6.33 -22.67 7.01
CA THR A 128 5.55 -23.72 6.35
C THR A 128 4.21 -23.20 5.86
N ALA A 129 3.69 -23.80 4.79
CA ALA A 129 2.36 -23.51 4.26
C ALA A 129 1.24 -23.69 5.31
N GLU A 130 1.41 -24.63 6.24
CA GLU A 130 0.47 -24.88 7.33
C GLU A 130 0.49 -23.74 8.36
N ASN A 131 1.68 -23.34 8.81
CA ASN A 131 1.80 -22.25 9.78
C ASN A 131 1.34 -20.91 9.21
N LEU A 132 1.74 -20.58 7.97
CA LEU A 132 1.29 -19.38 7.28
C LEU A 132 -0.24 -19.33 7.20
N ARG A 133 -0.89 -20.42 6.75
CA ARG A 133 -2.36 -20.48 6.66
C ARG A 133 -3.02 -20.27 8.03
N ARG A 134 -2.49 -20.93 9.07
CA ARG A 134 -2.99 -20.77 10.44
C ARG A 134 -2.89 -19.32 10.92
N GLN A 135 -1.72 -18.70 10.84
CA GLN A 135 -1.53 -17.32 11.30
C GLN A 135 -2.45 -16.32 10.57
N LEU A 136 -2.61 -16.48 9.26
CA LEU A 136 -3.49 -15.62 8.47
C LEU A 136 -4.97 -15.80 8.83
N THR A 137 -5.43 -17.04 8.98
CA THR A 137 -6.84 -17.32 9.31
C THR A 137 -7.17 -16.91 10.74
N ASP A 138 -6.35 -17.29 11.71
CA ASP A 138 -6.53 -16.95 13.12
C ASP A 138 -6.59 -15.42 13.30
N PHE A 139 -5.65 -14.68 12.69
CA PHE A 139 -5.60 -13.23 12.84
C PHE A 139 -6.72 -12.51 12.07
N ARG A 140 -7.05 -12.94 10.84
CA ARG A 140 -8.20 -12.42 10.08
C ARG A 140 -9.49 -12.58 10.87
N ASP A 141 -9.72 -13.76 11.43
CA ASP A 141 -10.96 -14.06 12.16
C ASP A 141 -11.00 -13.32 13.49
N CYS A 142 -9.85 -13.15 14.16
CA CYS A 142 -9.74 -12.30 15.35
C CYS A 142 -10.08 -10.83 15.05
N LEU A 143 -9.47 -10.23 14.03
CA LEU A 143 -9.76 -8.85 13.59
C LEU A 143 -11.25 -8.66 13.30
N ALA A 144 -11.85 -9.58 12.55
CA ALA A 144 -13.25 -9.49 12.15
C ALA A 144 -14.22 -9.72 13.31
N ASN A 145 -14.00 -10.76 14.12
CA ASN A 145 -14.97 -11.20 15.11
C ASN A 145 -14.89 -10.43 16.42
N GLU A 146 -13.68 -10.18 16.91
CA GLU A 146 -13.44 -9.54 18.22
C GLU A 146 -13.45 -8.01 18.09
N HIS A 147 -12.85 -7.47 17.03
CA HIS A 147 -12.65 -6.02 16.87
C HIS A 147 -13.55 -5.35 15.83
N LYS A 148 -14.35 -6.13 15.08
CA LYS A 148 -15.20 -5.65 13.98
C LYS A 148 -14.45 -4.86 12.91
N LEU A 149 -13.17 -5.16 12.75
CA LEU A 149 -12.30 -4.64 11.69
C LEU A 149 -12.48 -5.46 10.40
N LEU A 150 -11.76 -5.08 9.33
CA LEU A 150 -11.79 -5.70 8.00
C LEU A 150 -13.13 -5.50 7.25
N SER A 151 -13.24 -6.19 6.12
CA SER A 151 -14.35 -6.04 5.19
C SER A 151 -14.87 -7.36 4.65
N ARG A 152 -16.04 -7.32 4.00
CA ARG A 152 -16.65 -8.46 3.30
C ARG A 152 -17.02 -8.11 1.89
N PHE A 153 -16.96 -9.09 1.00
CA PHE A 153 -17.50 -8.91 -0.35
C PHE A 153 -19.01 -8.73 -0.28
N ASN A 154 -19.50 -7.60 -0.79
CA ASN A 154 -20.89 -7.16 -0.80
C ASN A 154 -21.54 -7.05 0.59
N GLY A 155 -20.76 -7.14 1.66
CA GLY A 155 -21.23 -7.12 3.05
C GLY A 155 -21.61 -8.49 3.63
N ASP A 156 -21.21 -9.60 3.01
CA ASP A 156 -21.53 -10.95 3.50
C ASP A 156 -20.38 -11.95 3.27
N GLY A 157 -20.46 -13.11 3.91
CA GLY A 157 -19.52 -14.21 3.79
C GLY A 157 -18.25 -14.02 4.60
N GLU A 158 -17.17 -14.68 4.18
CA GLU A 158 -15.90 -14.67 4.91
C GLU A 158 -15.25 -13.28 4.94
N PRO A 159 -14.56 -12.91 6.05
CA PRO A 159 -13.82 -11.66 6.09
C PRO A 159 -12.73 -11.65 5.01
N LYS A 160 -12.43 -10.46 4.50
CA LYS A 160 -11.42 -10.20 3.48
C LYS A 160 -10.46 -9.12 3.97
N TYR A 161 -9.19 -9.28 3.60
CA TYR A 161 -8.12 -8.39 4.04
C TYR A 161 -7.17 -8.05 2.90
N ALA A 162 -6.47 -6.92 3.00
CA ALA A 162 -5.29 -6.62 2.22
C ALA A 162 -4.04 -7.05 2.98
N PHE A 163 -2.98 -7.37 2.23
CA PHE A 163 -1.75 -7.88 2.79
C PHE A 163 -0.54 -6.99 2.47
N VAL A 164 0.34 -6.87 3.44
CA VAL A 164 1.72 -6.41 3.26
C VAL A 164 2.65 -7.45 3.88
N HIS A 165 3.66 -7.87 3.12
CA HIS A 165 4.67 -8.80 3.62
C HIS A 165 5.74 -8.03 4.39
N GLY A 166 5.99 -8.38 5.66
CA GLY A 166 6.81 -7.52 6.53
C GLY A 166 8.29 -7.42 6.18
N ASN A 167 8.84 -8.50 5.64
CA ASN A 167 10.20 -8.50 5.07
C ASN A 167 10.23 -8.41 3.54
N LEU A 168 9.15 -7.92 2.93
CA LEU A 168 9.01 -7.70 1.49
C LEU A 168 9.06 -8.97 0.62
N ALA A 169 9.28 -10.15 1.22
CA ALA A 169 9.58 -11.41 0.55
C ALA A 169 8.36 -12.16 -0.03
N LEU A 170 7.36 -11.41 -0.50
CA LEU A 170 6.11 -11.94 -1.07
C LEU A 170 6.39 -13.06 -2.08
N GLY A 171 5.62 -14.15 -1.98
CA GLY A 171 5.73 -15.33 -2.81
C GLY A 171 7.09 -16.00 -2.70
N ASN A 172 7.73 -15.99 -1.52
CA ASN A 172 9.08 -16.50 -1.30
C ASN A 172 10.15 -15.87 -2.23
N SER A 173 10.07 -14.56 -2.47
CA SER A 173 10.94 -13.84 -3.43
C SER A 173 12.40 -13.69 -2.99
N ALA A 174 12.72 -13.95 -1.73
CA ALA A 174 14.09 -14.00 -1.20
C ALA A 174 14.64 -15.43 -1.03
N ASN A 175 14.11 -16.39 -1.79
CA ASN A 175 14.63 -17.76 -1.91
C ASN A 175 14.78 -18.47 -0.54
N GLY A 176 13.69 -18.54 0.21
CA GLY A 176 13.59 -19.19 1.52
C GLY A 176 13.85 -18.26 2.71
N LYS A 177 14.45 -17.08 2.50
CA LYS A 177 14.63 -16.09 3.56
C LYS A 177 13.36 -15.28 3.77
N TYR A 178 13.00 -15.07 5.02
CA TYR A 178 11.90 -14.20 5.43
C TYR A 178 10.54 -14.58 4.83
N CYS A 179 10.37 -15.85 4.43
CA CYS A 179 9.11 -16.41 3.94
C CYS A 179 9.23 -17.95 4.00
N GLY A 180 9.76 -18.61 2.96
CA GLY A 180 9.91 -20.07 2.92
C GLY A 180 8.75 -20.82 2.27
N VAL A 181 7.66 -20.13 1.90
CA VAL A 181 6.44 -20.75 1.39
C VAL A 181 6.23 -20.41 -0.08
N ASP A 182 6.58 -21.34 -0.98
CA ASP A 182 6.39 -21.16 -2.43
C ASP A 182 4.93 -20.93 -2.83
N SER A 183 3.98 -21.53 -2.09
CA SER A 183 2.55 -21.39 -2.33
C SER A 183 1.89 -20.22 -1.57
N GLU A 184 2.66 -19.24 -1.11
CA GLU A 184 2.15 -18.11 -0.31
C GLU A 184 1.00 -17.37 -1.02
N LEU A 185 1.10 -17.09 -2.32
CA LEU A 185 0.03 -16.40 -3.04
C LEU A 185 -1.26 -17.23 -3.12
N GLN A 186 -1.16 -18.56 -3.23
CA GLN A 186 -2.32 -19.45 -3.15
C GLN A 186 -2.97 -19.36 -1.77
N ILE A 187 -2.16 -19.42 -0.71
CA ILE A 187 -2.65 -19.38 0.67
C ILE A 187 -3.32 -18.04 0.93
N LEU A 188 -2.69 -16.91 0.56
CA LEU A 188 -3.29 -15.58 0.66
C LEU A 188 -4.66 -15.53 -0.01
N ALA A 189 -4.80 -16.08 -1.22
CA ALA A 189 -6.08 -16.13 -1.93
C ALA A 189 -7.14 -16.95 -1.17
N GLU A 190 -6.77 -18.16 -0.73
CA GLU A 190 -7.65 -19.08 0.01
C GLU A 190 -8.10 -18.52 1.36
N THR A 191 -7.23 -17.77 2.04
CA THR A 191 -7.53 -17.15 3.33
C THR A 191 -8.27 -15.82 3.18
N GLY A 192 -8.55 -15.34 1.96
CA GLY A 192 -9.39 -14.17 1.72
C GLY A 192 -8.64 -12.86 1.50
N CYS A 193 -7.34 -12.91 1.16
CA CYS A 193 -6.59 -11.74 0.76
C CYS A 193 -7.10 -11.21 -0.60
N TYR A 194 -7.62 -9.98 -0.62
CA TYR A 194 -8.13 -9.36 -1.84
C TYR A 194 -7.06 -8.59 -2.61
N ALA A 195 -6.05 -8.06 -1.94
CA ALA A 195 -4.98 -7.31 -2.59
C ALA A 195 -3.68 -7.34 -1.79
N ASP A 196 -2.56 -7.30 -2.50
CA ASP A 196 -1.22 -7.11 -1.96
C ASP A 196 -0.72 -5.69 -2.23
N PHE A 197 -0.11 -5.10 -1.21
CA PHE A 197 0.49 -3.77 -1.24
C PHE A 197 1.98 -3.79 -0.91
N THR A 198 2.66 -4.94 -1.04
CA THR A 198 4.09 -5.09 -0.69
C THR A 198 5.01 -4.31 -1.63
N LEU A 199 4.72 -4.28 -2.93
CA LEU A 199 5.64 -3.74 -3.95
C LEU A 199 5.45 -2.24 -4.24
N PRO A 200 6.50 -1.44 -4.46
CA PRO A 200 7.87 -1.87 -4.72
C PRO A 200 8.67 -2.17 -3.44
N SER A 201 9.68 -3.02 -3.57
CA SER A 201 10.68 -3.33 -2.56
C SER A 201 12.11 -2.99 -3.00
N ALA A 202 12.29 -2.40 -4.18
CA ALA A 202 13.60 -1.98 -4.66
C ALA A 202 14.30 -1.04 -3.65
N PRO A 203 15.61 -1.18 -3.41
CA PRO A 203 16.56 -1.98 -4.17
C PRO A 203 16.77 -3.42 -3.64
N ASP A 204 15.87 -3.91 -2.79
CA ASP A 204 15.97 -5.24 -2.20
C ASP A 204 15.88 -6.37 -3.24
N GLU A 205 16.38 -7.57 -2.89
CA GLU A 205 16.36 -8.74 -3.78
C GLU A 205 14.96 -9.29 -4.06
N THR A 206 14.00 -8.97 -3.20
CA THR A 206 12.59 -9.31 -3.33
C THR A 206 11.86 -8.57 -4.46
N GLN A 207 12.45 -7.49 -5.01
CA GLN A 207 11.81 -6.71 -6.06
C GLN A 207 11.67 -7.51 -7.35
N VAL A 208 10.43 -7.69 -7.79
CA VAL A 208 10.14 -8.37 -9.07
C VAL A 208 10.29 -7.46 -10.29
N PRO A 209 10.43 -8.04 -11.51
CA PRO A 209 10.59 -7.27 -12.75
C PRO A 209 9.38 -6.40 -13.13
N LYS A 210 8.18 -6.74 -12.66
CA LYS A 210 6.95 -6.00 -12.95
C LYS A 210 6.81 -4.85 -11.96
N ILE A 211 6.64 -3.63 -12.47
CA ILE A 211 6.64 -2.38 -11.71
C ILE A 211 5.52 -1.47 -12.20
N ASN A 212 5.13 -0.50 -11.37
CA ASN A 212 4.25 0.62 -11.74
C ASN A 212 2.95 0.14 -12.42
N SER A 213 2.32 -0.90 -11.86
CA SER A 213 1.14 -1.52 -12.42
C SER A 213 0.19 -2.05 -11.35
N ILE A 214 -1.08 -2.17 -11.73
CA ILE A 214 -2.12 -2.89 -11.01
C ILE A 214 -2.46 -4.12 -11.84
N TYR A 215 -2.31 -5.32 -11.29
CA TYR A 215 -2.37 -6.53 -12.10
C TYR A 215 -2.78 -7.79 -11.35
N GLN A 216 -3.32 -8.75 -12.10
CA GLN A 216 -3.56 -10.11 -11.67
C GLN A 216 -2.31 -10.95 -11.95
N ALA A 217 -1.72 -11.58 -10.93
CA ALA A 217 -0.56 -12.43 -11.11
C ALA A 217 -0.89 -13.61 -12.04
N SER A 218 0.01 -13.91 -12.97
CA SER A 218 -0.20 -14.94 -14.00
C SER A 218 0.62 -16.21 -13.79
N GLY A 219 1.57 -16.21 -12.86
CA GLY A 219 2.36 -17.38 -12.51
C GLY A 219 1.53 -18.47 -11.83
N ASP A 220 2.14 -19.64 -11.68
CA ASP A 220 1.59 -20.77 -10.94
C ASP A 220 1.64 -20.48 -9.44
N PHE A 221 0.48 -20.34 -8.78
CA PHE A 221 0.38 -19.96 -7.37
C PHE A 221 0.89 -21.03 -6.41
N MET A 222 1.21 -22.22 -6.91
CA MET A 222 1.89 -23.27 -6.16
C MET A 222 3.43 -23.13 -6.17
N LYS A 223 3.97 -22.11 -6.84
CA LYS A 223 5.42 -21.89 -7.00
C LYS A 223 5.84 -20.50 -6.55
N ALA A 224 7.11 -20.39 -6.16
CA ALA A 224 7.72 -19.12 -5.80
C ALA A 224 7.59 -18.04 -6.89
N VAL A 225 7.38 -16.82 -6.41
CA VAL A 225 7.31 -15.56 -7.15
C VAL A 225 6.32 -15.59 -8.31
N PRO A 226 5.06 -16.04 -8.12
CA PRO A 226 4.11 -16.12 -9.23
C PRO A 226 3.68 -14.74 -9.74
N HIS A 227 3.84 -13.71 -8.92
CA HIS A 227 3.56 -12.32 -9.23
C HIS A 227 4.67 -11.60 -10.02
N LYS A 228 5.77 -12.28 -10.40
CA LYS A 228 6.82 -11.68 -11.26
C LYS A 228 6.31 -11.26 -12.64
N THR A 229 5.19 -11.84 -13.07
CA THR A 229 4.44 -11.52 -14.29
C THR A 229 2.95 -11.45 -13.96
N GLY A 230 2.19 -10.80 -14.83
CA GLY A 230 0.75 -10.70 -14.66
C GLY A 230 0.10 -9.79 -15.68
N GLU A 231 -1.21 -9.94 -15.79
CA GLU A 231 -2.07 -9.18 -16.69
C GLU A 231 -2.51 -7.90 -16.00
N ASN A 232 -2.23 -6.76 -16.63
CA ASN A 232 -2.67 -5.47 -16.11
C ASN A 232 -4.19 -5.40 -16.11
N VAL A 233 -4.76 -4.80 -15.06
CA VAL A 233 -6.20 -4.51 -15.03
C VAL A 233 -6.52 -3.45 -16.07
N ARG A 234 -7.55 -3.71 -16.88
CA ARG A 234 -8.11 -2.82 -17.90
C ARG A 234 -9.62 -2.68 -17.68
N VAL A 235 -10.21 -1.64 -18.23
CA VAL A 235 -11.67 -1.61 -18.42
C VAL A 235 -12.13 -2.88 -19.17
N GLY A 236 -13.14 -3.55 -18.64
CA GLY A 236 -13.65 -4.85 -19.09
C GLY A 236 -12.94 -6.07 -18.49
N THR A 237 -11.85 -5.90 -17.71
CA THR A 237 -11.18 -7.02 -17.03
C THR A 237 -12.05 -7.53 -15.89
N LYS A 238 -12.38 -8.83 -15.91
CA LYS A 238 -12.86 -9.53 -14.72
C LYS A 238 -11.69 -9.80 -13.78
N ILE A 239 -11.80 -9.32 -12.55
CA ILE A 239 -10.82 -9.57 -11.48
C ILE A 239 -11.25 -10.88 -10.79
N GLU A 240 -10.63 -11.99 -11.18
CA GLU A 240 -10.94 -13.34 -10.70
C GLU A 240 -9.76 -13.99 -9.98
N LYS A 241 -8.52 -13.52 -10.21
CA LYS A 241 -7.30 -13.99 -9.55
C LYS A 241 -6.85 -12.98 -8.49
N LEU A 242 -7.09 -13.33 -7.23
CA LEU A 242 -6.67 -12.58 -6.05
C LEU A 242 -5.51 -13.31 -5.36
N PRO A 243 -4.65 -12.61 -4.59
CA PRO A 243 -4.68 -11.17 -4.35
C PRO A 243 -4.29 -10.36 -5.60
N LEU A 244 -4.97 -9.23 -5.80
CA LEU A 244 -4.58 -8.27 -6.82
C LEU A 244 -3.28 -7.59 -6.39
N ILE A 245 -2.29 -7.49 -7.27
CA ILE A 245 -1.01 -6.85 -6.94
C ILE A 245 -1.10 -5.36 -7.27
N VAL A 246 -0.97 -4.51 -6.25
CA VAL A 246 -1.04 -3.05 -6.39
C VAL A 246 0.34 -2.45 -6.15
N ASN A 247 1.04 -2.08 -7.22
CA ASN A 247 2.35 -1.45 -7.08
C ASN A 247 2.25 0.03 -6.70
N GLY A 248 3.18 0.47 -5.85
CA GLY A 248 3.57 1.87 -5.75
C GLY A 248 4.50 2.31 -6.88
N ALA A 249 4.75 3.62 -6.93
CA ALA A 249 5.63 4.20 -7.93
C ALA A 249 7.10 3.88 -7.59
N LEU A 250 7.76 3.13 -8.47
CA LEU A 250 9.20 2.96 -8.53
C LEU A 250 9.75 3.77 -9.70
N VAL A 251 10.34 4.93 -9.40
CA VAL A 251 10.79 5.90 -10.41
C VAL A 251 12.17 6.45 -10.09
N PHE A 252 12.84 6.97 -11.12
CA PHE A 252 14.11 7.67 -10.93
C PHE A 252 13.91 9.14 -10.60
N ASN A 253 14.54 9.57 -9.52
CA ASN A 253 14.80 10.96 -9.21
C ASN A 253 16.14 11.39 -9.82
N TRP A 254 16.07 12.27 -10.82
CA TRP A 254 17.23 12.82 -11.52
C TRP A 254 17.64 14.20 -11.00
N SER A 255 17.22 14.65 -9.81
CA SER A 255 17.55 15.99 -9.30
C SER A 255 19.01 16.12 -8.87
N ARG A 256 19.65 15.03 -8.42
CA ARG A 256 21.04 15.05 -7.96
C ARG A 256 22.00 15.28 -9.12
N ARG A 257 23.01 16.12 -8.88
CA ARG A 257 24.14 16.37 -9.79
C ARG A 257 25.45 16.05 -9.07
N ILE A 258 26.37 15.33 -9.72
CA ILE A 258 27.76 15.14 -9.27
C ILE A 258 28.67 15.64 -10.38
N LYS A 259 29.49 16.66 -10.09
CA LYS A 259 30.34 17.34 -11.09
C LYS A 259 29.55 17.79 -12.34
N GLY A 260 28.32 18.27 -12.14
CA GLY A 260 27.42 18.70 -13.22
C GLY A 260 26.64 17.58 -13.94
N LEU A 261 26.96 16.30 -13.71
CA LEU A 261 26.29 15.17 -14.36
C LEU A 261 25.09 14.68 -13.53
N PRO A 262 23.94 14.36 -14.17
CA PRO A 262 22.78 13.81 -13.49
C PRO A 262 23.08 12.41 -12.97
N VAL A 263 22.82 12.17 -11.67
CA VAL A 263 22.97 10.85 -11.04
C VAL A 263 21.62 10.42 -10.48
N PRO A 264 21.02 9.33 -11.01
CA PRO A 264 19.68 8.92 -10.59
C PRO A 264 19.71 8.38 -9.16
N ARG A 265 18.64 8.67 -8.41
CA ARG A 265 18.27 7.97 -7.18
C ARG A 265 16.93 7.28 -7.40
N LEU A 266 16.68 6.19 -6.66
CA LEU A 266 15.36 5.58 -6.61
C LEU A 266 14.44 6.44 -5.75
N ASP A 267 13.19 6.53 -6.16
CA ASP A 267 12.07 7.02 -5.38
C ASP A 267 10.98 5.96 -5.50
N ASP A 268 10.66 5.32 -4.39
CA ASP A 268 9.79 4.15 -4.24
C ASP A 268 8.48 4.50 -3.49
N GLY A 269 8.29 5.78 -3.16
CA GLY A 269 7.13 6.27 -2.42
C GLY A 269 7.27 6.25 -0.89
N ALA A 270 8.47 6.03 -0.35
CA ALA A 270 8.68 6.08 1.11
C ALA A 270 8.45 7.48 1.70
N LEU A 271 7.64 7.57 2.75
CA LEU A 271 7.47 8.77 3.57
C LEU A 271 8.45 8.75 4.74
N VAL A 272 9.68 9.21 4.49
CA VAL A 272 10.79 9.19 5.45
C VAL A 272 11.47 10.55 5.56
N ALA A 273 12.16 10.83 6.65
CA ALA A 273 12.73 12.14 6.95
C ALA A 273 13.85 12.56 5.98
N ASN A 274 14.61 11.60 5.45
CA ASN A 274 15.74 11.89 4.56
C ASN A 274 15.34 12.12 3.08
N GLN A 275 14.05 12.03 2.73
CA GLN A 275 13.54 12.31 1.39
C GLN A 275 12.81 13.65 1.36
N ALA A 276 12.80 14.32 0.21
CA ALA A 276 12.02 15.55 0.05
C ALA A 276 10.51 15.26 0.13
N MET A 277 9.72 16.25 0.55
CA MET A 277 8.26 16.23 0.55
C MET A 277 7.81 17.54 -0.11
N ASP A 278 7.92 17.57 -1.44
CA ASP A 278 7.67 18.74 -2.27
C ASP A 278 6.84 18.37 -3.53
N LEU A 279 6.25 19.37 -4.18
CA LEU A 279 5.46 19.16 -5.39
C LEU A 279 6.24 18.47 -6.52
N THR A 280 7.57 18.64 -6.58
CA THR A 280 8.40 17.98 -7.59
C THR A 280 8.41 16.46 -7.38
N ARG A 281 8.49 15.99 -6.13
CA ARG A 281 8.36 14.58 -5.77
C ARG A 281 6.97 14.04 -6.05
N PHE A 282 5.93 14.77 -5.65
CA PHE A 282 4.55 14.43 -5.99
C PHE A 282 4.36 14.21 -7.50
N TYR A 283 4.86 15.13 -8.33
CA TYR A 283 4.76 15.00 -9.77
C TYR A 283 5.52 13.80 -10.33
N ARG A 284 6.57 13.29 -9.68
CA ARG A 284 7.19 12.02 -10.10
C ARG A 284 6.23 10.84 -9.93
N TRP A 285 5.53 10.76 -8.80
CA TRP A 285 4.55 9.70 -8.53
C TRP A 285 3.31 9.82 -9.42
N LYS A 286 2.72 11.01 -9.52
CA LYS A 286 1.59 11.26 -10.44
C LYS A 286 1.94 10.90 -11.88
N ASN A 287 3.17 11.22 -12.32
CA ASN A 287 3.65 10.90 -13.67
C ASN A 287 4.12 9.45 -13.84
N ALA A 288 4.12 8.63 -12.79
CA ALA A 288 4.18 7.19 -12.94
C ALA A 288 2.86 6.65 -13.54
N ASN A 289 1.76 7.40 -13.38
CA ASN A 289 0.49 7.21 -14.10
C ASN A 289 -0.07 5.77 -13.98
N ILE A 290 0.13 5.18 -12.81
CA ILE A 290 -0.41 3.86 -12.46
C ILE A 290 -1.94 4.01 -12.42
N SER A 291 -2.62 3.30 -13.32
CA SER A 291 -4.05 3.40 -13.57
C SER A 291 -4.59 2.06 -14.04
N VAL A 292 -5.90 1.87 -13.96
CA VAL A 292 -6.58 0.84 -14.75
C VAL A 292 -6.45 1.23 -16.21
N ILE A 293 -5.99 0.32 -17.05
CA ILE A 293 -5.78 0.61 -18.47
C ILE A 293 -7.12 0.99 -19.11
N ASP A 294 -7.09 2.00 -19.98
CA ASP A 294 -8.25 2.65 -20.61
C ASP A 294 -9.11 3.50 -19.65
N LYS A 295 -8.64 3.74 -18.43
CA LYS A 295 -9.16 4.76 -17.50
C LYS A 295 -8.04 5.65 -16.89
N PRO A 296 -7.26 6.36 -17.73
CA PRO A 296 -6.05 7.09 -17.33
C PRO A 296 -6.32 8.36 -16.50
N GLU A 297 -7.58 8.76 -16.34
CA GLU A 297 -8.00 9.85 -15.47
C GLU A 297 -7.93 9.51 -13.98
N TRP A 298 -7.93 8.22 -13.60
CA TRP A 298 -7.77 7.77 -12.21
C TRP A 298 -6.36 7.25 -11.99
N ILE A 299 -5.54 8.06 -11.31
CA ILE A 299 -4.15 7.74 -11.00
C ILE A 299 -4.07 7.27 -9.55
N PHE A 300 -3.57 6.06 -9.37
CA PHE A 300 -3.30 5.47 -8.06
C PHE A 300 -1.86 5.76 -7.65
N VAL A 301 -1.71 6.42 -6.50
CA VAL A 301 -0.43 6.72 -5.88
C VAL A 301 -0.34 5.97 -4.55
N LYS A 302 0.21 4.76 -4.61
CA LYS A 302 0.55 4.00 -3.40
C LYS A 302 1.89 4.49 -2.84
N LEU A 303 1.87 4.99 -1.61
CA LEU A 303 3.01 5.35 -0.79
C LEU A 303 3.12 4.37 0.38
N TYR A 304 4.23 4.41 1.11
CA TYR A 304 4.38 3.64 2.33
C TYR A 304 5.16 4.40 3.40
N CYS A 305 4.98 3.98 4.64
CA CYS A 305 5.75 4.42 5.78
C CYS A 305 5.92 3.28 6.79
N HIS A 306 6.88 3.46 7.69
CA HIS A 306 6.98 2.66 8.90
C HIS A 306 6.48 3.51 10.06
N GLY A 307 5.29 3.17 10.55
CA GLY A 307 4.76 3.77 11.76
C GLY A 307 5.76 3.55 12.90
N PHE A 308 5.86 4.53 13.81
CA PHE A 308 6.71 4.41 14.99
C PHE A 308 8.22 4.33 14.71
N PHE A 309 8.68 4.73 13.53
CA PHE A 309 10.09 5.03 13.34
C PHE A 309 10.29 6.49 13.77
N ASP A 310 10.84 6.69 14.98
CA ASP A 310 10.82 8.01 15.65
C ASP A 310 11.40 9.13 14.79
N TYR A 311 12.44 8.84 14.00
CA TYR A 311 13.06 9.80 13.08
C TYR A 311 12.17 10.17 11.88
N ASP A 312 11.29 9.27 11.46
CA ASP A 312 10.44 9.41 10.27
C ASP A 312 9.01 9.88 10.59
N MET A 313 8.60 9.88 11.87
CA MET A 313 7.24 10.21 12.32
C MET A 313 6.70 11.53 11.77
N ASP A 314 7.55 12.57 11.67
CA ASP A 314 7.13 13.87 11.14
C ASP A 314 6.74 13.81 9.64
N SER A 315 7.45 12.97 8.85
CA SER A 315 7.14 12.69 7.45
C SER A 315 5.92 11.78 7.27
N CYS A 316 5.61 10.94 8.27
CA CYS A 316 4.51 9.96 8.19
C CYS A 316 3.15 10.56 8.56
N ILE A 317 3.09 11.30 9.68
CA ILE A 317 1.84 11.76 10.30
C ILE A 317 1.97 13.15 10.95
N GLY A 318 3.18 13.73 11.00
CA GLY A 318 3.43 15.01 11.68
C GLY A 318 3.21 16.27 10.84
N GLU A 319 3.87 17.34 11.24
CA GLU A 319 3.73 18.66 10.63
C GLU A 319 4.26 18.69 9.20
N ARG A 320 5.31 17.92 8.91
CA ARG A 320 5.83 17.81 7.54
C ARG A 320 4.85 17.10 6.61
N ALA A 321 4.24 15.99 7.05
CA ALA A 321 3.15 15.34 6.31
C ALA A 321 1.98 16.32 6.09
N LYS A 322 1.54 17.00 7.15
CA LYS A 322 0.45 17.98 7.10
C LYS A 322 0.69 19.06 6.04
N ARG A 323 1.86 19.71 6.05
CA ARG A 323 2.21 20.75 5.07
C ARG A 323 2.21 20.21 3.65
N PHE A 324 2.85 19.07 3.44
CA PHE A 324 3.03 18.49 2.11
C PHE A 324 1.70 18.13 1.46
N PHE A 325 0.83 17.39 2.16
CA PHE A 325 -0.46 17.00 1.61
C PHE A 325 -1.40 18.20 1.45
N SER A 326 -1.36 19.18 2.36
CA SER A 326 -2.07 20.45 2.20
C SER A 326 -1.63 21.19 0.93
N GLU A 327 -0.33 21.26 0.66
CA GLU A 327 0.23 21.92 -0.52
C GLU A 327 -0.23 21.23 -1.82
N ILE A 328 -0.22 19.89 -1.85
CA ILE A 328 -0.72 19.12 -3.00
C ILE A 328 -2.19 19.43 -3.27
N ILE A 329 -3.03 19.38 -2.25
CA ILE A 329 -4.48 19.63 -2.37
C ILE A 329 -4.73 21.06 -2.85
N GLN A 330 -4.10 22.06 -2.20
CA GLN A 330 -4.25 23.46 -2.57
C GLN A 330 -3.74 23.75 -3.99
N HIS A 331 -2.65 23.12 -4.40
CA HIS A 331 -2.10 23.27 -5.75
C HIS A 331 -3.05 22.67 -6.80
N GLY A 332 -3.59 21.48 -6.56
CA GLY A 332 -4.60 20.85 -7.41
C GLY A 332 -5.82 21.74 -7.61
N ALA A 333 -6.41 22.21 -6.50
CA ALA A 333 -7.57 23.09 -6.50
C ALA A 333 -7.32 24.44 -7.21
N LYS A 334 -6.16 25.07 -6.96
CA LYS A 334 -5.81 26.37 -7.56
C LYS A 334 -5.58 26.28 -9.08
N THR A 335 -5.09 25.14 -9.55
CA THR A 335 -4.72 24.96 -10.97
C THR A 335 -5.78 24.23 -11.79
N ASP A 336 -6.82 23.70 -11.14
CA ASP A 336 -7.82 22.80 -11.71
C ASP A 336 -7.21 21.64 -12.52
N SER A 337 -6.02 21.19 -12.10
CA SER A 337 -5.23 20.20 -12.86
C SER A 337 -5.39 18.77 -12.35
N TYR A 338 -5.94 18.61 -11.14
CA TYR A 338 -6.32 17.34 -10.53
C TYR A 338 -7.12 17.54 -9.23
N GLN A 339 -7.85 16.50 -8.84
CA GLN A 339 -8.47 16.33 -7.53
C GLN A 339 -7.73 15.25 -6.74
N VAL A 340 -7.70 15.40 -5.42
CA VAL A 340 -7.01 14.47 -4.51
C VAL A 340 -8.07 13.65 -3.79
N HIS A 341 -7.80 12.36 -3.62
CA HIS A 341 -8.63 11.43 -2.86
C HIS A 341 -7.74 10.61 -1.92
N PHE A 342 -7.95 10.65 -0.61
CA PHE A 342 -7.33 9.73 0.35
C PHE A 342 -8.18 8.46 0.43
N ALA A 343 -7.53 7.32 0.23
CA ALA A 343 -8.18 6.01 0.21
C ALA A 343 -7.42 5.00 1.08
N SER A 344 -8.16 4.15 1.79
CA SER A 344 -7.60 2.91 2.36
C SER A 344 -7.26 1.89 1.26
N ALA A 345 -6.58 0.80 1.60
CA ALA A 345 -6.35 -0.33 0.70
C ALA A 345 -7.65 -0.93 0.16
N ARG A 346 -8.68 -1.04 1.01
CA ARG A 346 -10.02 -1.52 0.67
C ARG A 346 -10.72 -0.59 -0.32
N GLU A 347 -10.75 0.71 -0.01
CA GLU A 347 -11.34 1.72 -0.89
C GLU A 347 -10.60 1.77 -2.24
N THR A 348 -9.27 1.66 -2.21
CA THR A 348 -8.43 1.59 -3.41
C THR A 348 -8.81 0.39 -4.28
N PHE A 349 -8.97 -0.80 -3.67
CA PHE A 349 -9.41 -1.99 -4.38
C PHE A 349 -10.83 -1.82 -4.97
N ASN A 350 -11.75 -1.20 -4.23
CA ASN A 350 -13.09 -0.90 -4.71
C ASN A 350 -13.09 0.05 -5.91
N MET A 351 -12.30 1.12 -5.86
CA MET A 351 -12.11 2.05 -6.97
C MET A 351 -11.47 1.35 -8.19
N ILE A 352 -10.52 0.44 -7.98
CA ILE A 352 -9.94 -0.38 -9.06
C ILE A 352 -11.01 -1.28 -9.69
N CYS A 353 -11.85 -1.94 -8.89
CA CYS A 353 -12.94 -2.77 -9.40
C CYS A 353 -13.96 -1.96 -10.20
N ALA A 354 -14.36 -0.79 -9.70
CA ALA A 354 -15.28 0.12 -10.39
C ALA A 354 -14.68 0.61 -11.72
N ALA A 355 -13.39 0.98 -11.71
CA ALA A 355 -12.66 1.33 -12.91
C ALA A 355 -12.59 0.17 -13.91
N ALA A 356 -12.30 -1.05 -13.46
CA ALA A 356 -12.27 -2.25 -14.30
C ALA A 356 -13.65 -2.55 -14.90
N ASN A 357 -14.74 -2.26 -14.19
CA ASN A 357 -16.11 -2.41 -14.69
C ASN A 357 -16.57 -1.27 -15.63
N GLY A 358 -15.74 -0.24 -15.84
CA GLY A 358 -16.06 0.89 -16.73
C GLY A 358 -17.03 1.91 -16.11
N GLU A 359 -17.21 1.87 -14.79
CA GLU A 359 -18.09 2.80 -14.08
C GLU A 359 -17.68 4.26 -14.34
N GLN A 360 -18.66 5.16 -14.42
CA GLN A 360 -18.46 6.60 -14.62
C GLN A 360 -18.70 7.34 -13.31
N GLY A 361 -18.01 8.46 -13.08
CA GLY A 361 -18.16 9.26 -11.86
C GLY A 361 -16.82 9.59 -11.20
N ALA A 362 -16.88 10.12 -9.98
CA ALA A 362 -15.70 10.40 -9.18
C ALA A 362 -15.30 9.16 -8.36
N PRO A 363 -14.01 8.97 -8.00
CA PRO A 363 -13.60 7.83 -7.17
C PRO A 363 -14.37 7.72 -5.85
N ASN A 364 -14.78 8.86 -5.27
CA ASN A 364 -15.56 8.92 -4.03
C ASN A 364 -16.83 8.07 -4.05
N ASP A 365 -17.49 7.99 -5.21
CA ASP A 365 -18.76 7.27 -5.38
C ASP A 365 -18.58 5.74 -5.23
N PHE A 366 -17.34 5.27 -5.22
CA PHE A 366 -17.00 3.85 -5.26
C PHE A 366 -16.18 3.38 -4.06
N ARG A 367 -16.17 4.13 -2.95
CA ARG A 367 -15.45 3.72 -1.72
C ARG A 367 -15.93 2.38 -1.16
N ASP A 368 -17.21 2.06 -1.30
CA ASP A 368 -17.86 0.83 -0.80
C ASP A 368 -18.39 -0.09 -1.92
N TYR A 369 -17.74 -0.07 -3.11
CA TYR A 369 -18.25 -0.75 -4.31
C TYR A 369 -18.39 -2.27 -4.19
N ARG A 370 -17.32 -2.98 -3.79
CA ARG A 370 -17.30 -4.46 -3.67
C ARG A 370 -17.05 -4.93 -2.26
N LEU A 371 -16.18 -4.27 -1.52
CA LEU A 371 -15.84 -4.58 -0.13
C LEU A 371 -16.50 -3.57 0.80
N LYS A 372 -17.33 -4.05 1.72
CA LYS A 372 -17.99 -3.23 2.74
C LYS A 372 -17.35 -3.52 4.10
N GLN A 373 -17.09 -2.48 4.90
CA GLN A 373 -16.52 -2.63 6.25
C GLN A 373 -17.47 -3.40 7.17
N ILE A 374 -16.90 -4.25 8.02
CA ILE A 374 -17.65 -5.03 9.01
C ILE A 374 -18.23 -4.13 10.10
N SER A 375 -17.53 -3.07 10.49
CA SER A 375 -17.99 -2.08 11.47
C SER A 375 -19.34 -1.43 11.09
N ASN A 376 -19.66 -1.36 9.80
CA ASN A 376 -20.92 -0.80 9.30
C ASN A 376 -22.10 -1.78 9.35
N GLU A 377 -21.88 -3.07 9.62
CA GLU A 377 -22.97 -4.07 9.70
C GLU A 377 -23.97 -3.75 10.82
N ASN A 378 -23.50 -3.13 11.91
CA ASN A 378 -24.32 -2.80 13.09
C ASN A 378 -25.16 -1.52 12.96
N ASN A 379 -25.04 -0.78 11.86
CA ASN A 379 -25.80 0.46 11.60
C ASN A 379 -26.99 0.25 10.65
N SER A 380 -27.35 -1.01 10.35
CA SER A 380 -28.44 -1.39 9.43
C SER A 380 -29.73 -1.80 10.13
#